data_AF-A0AA95F053-F1
#
_entry.id   AF-A0AA95F053-F1
#
_cell.length_a   1.000
_cell.length_b   1.000
_cell.length_c   1.000
_cell.angle_alpha   90.00
_cell.angle_beta   90.00
_cell.angle_gamma   90.00
#
_symmetry.space_group_name_H-M   'P 1'
#
loop_
_entity.id
_entity.type
_entity.pdbx_description
1 polymer ?
#
loop_
_entity_poly.entity_id
_entity_poly.type
_entity_poly.pdbx_seq_one_letter_code
_entity_poly.pdbx_strand_id
1 'polypeptide(L)'
;MSMPTIPQESFRPTLEEAVIDLLKSIAMEETAISHLLNAEAEKTQAFIGRDRNFPSHPTTCDIIKFNQTVIKFVDVIVMKEWLLLRKLETSIEILEREHHEFECEE
;
A
#
# COMPACT_ATOMS: atom_id res chain seq x y z
N MET A 1 25.40 24.75 23.60
CA MET A 1 24.46 24.59 22.48
C MET A 1 23.07 24.48 23.08
N SER A 2 22.20 25.48 22.89
CA SER A 2 20.82 25.39 23.39
C SER A 2 20.05 24.38 22.54
N MET A 3 19.27 23.53 23.21
CA MET A 3 18.39 22.56 22.55
C MET A 3 17.35 23.31 21.71
N PRO A 4 17.09 22.92 20.46
CA PRO A 4 16.11 23.58 19.62
C PRO A 4 14.70 23.34 20.19
N THR A 5 13.96 24.42 20.44
CA THR A 5 12.57 24.37 20.89
C THR A 5 11.63 24.32 19.69
N ILE A 6 10.77 23.30 19.62
CA ILE A 6 9.74 23.21 18.57
C ILE A 6 8.64 24.23 18.92
N PRO A 7 8.30 25.17 18.01
CA PRO A 7 7.23 26.14 18.27
C PRO A 7 5.88 25.43 18.43
N GLN A 8 5.03 25.93 19.32
CA GLN A 8 3.66 25.43 19.45
C GLN A 8 2.84 25.85 18.22
N GLU A 9 2.31 24.86 17.52
CA GLU A 9 1.41 25.07 16.39
C GLU A 9 -0.03 25.19 16.89
N SER A 10 -0.79 26.12 16.31
CA SER A 10 -2.18 26.41 16.71
C SER A 10 -3.18 25.30 16.35
N PHE A 11 -2.79 24.35 15.49
CA PHE A 11 -3.67 23.31 14.96
C PHE A 11 -2.94 21.97 14.88
N ARG A 12 -2.52 21.46 16.04
CA ARG A 12 -1.98 20.10 16.14
C ARG A 12 -3.15 19.13 16.27
N PRO A 13 -3.29 18.14 15.37
CA PRO A 13 -4.35 17.13 15.49
C PRO A 13 -4.18 16.30 16.75
N THR A 14 -5.29 15.77 17.27
CA THR A 14 -5.23 14.78 18.36
C THR A 14 -4.60 13.49 17.83
N LEU A 15 -4.16 12.61 18.74
CA LEU A 15 -3.60 11.32 18.33
C LEU A 15 -4.65 10.48 17.60
N GLU A 16 -5.89 10.49 18.07
CA GLU A 16 -7.01 9.81 17.41
C GLU A 16 -7.24 10.32 15.97
N GLU A 17 -7.26 11.64 15.77
CA GLU A 17 -7.38 12.25 14.43
C GLU A 17 -6.22 11.83 13.52
N ALA A 18 -4.99 11.86 14.05
CA ALA A 18 -3.81 11.44 13.31
C ALA A 18 -3.86 9.95 12.91
N VAL A 19 -4.32 9.07 13.80
CA VAL A 19 -4.48 7.64 13.48
C VAL A 19 -5.58 7.44 12.44
N ILE A 20 -6.72 8.11 12.57
CA ILE A 20 -7.79 8.04 11.57
C ILE A 20 -7.26 8.46 10.19
N ASP A 21 -6.46 9.52 10.12
CA ASP A 21 -5.86 9.96 8.85
C ASP A 21 -4.82 8.98 8.31
N LEU A 22 -4.06 8.29 9.18
CA LEU A 22 -3.19 7.18 8.77
C LEU A 22 -4.00 6.01 8.19
N LEU A 23 -5.11 5.63 8.82
CA LEU A 23 -6.00 4.56 8.33
C LEU A 23 -6.62 4.93 6.98
N LYS A 24 -7.05 6.18 6.80
CA LYS A 24 -7.51 6.68 5.50
C LYS A 24 -6.41 6.60 4.44
N SER A 25 -5.19 6.99 4.80
CA SER A 25 -4.04 6.92 3.89
C SER A 25 -3.76 5.48 3.44
N ILE A 26 -3.82 4.51 4.37
CA ILE A 26 -3.70 3.07 4.04
C ILE A 26 -4.81 2.65 3.07
N ALA A 27 -6.07 3.00 3.34
CA ALA A 27 -7.19 2.67 2.44
C ALA A 27 -7.05 3.30 1.04
N MET A 28 -6.48 4.51 0.96
CA MET A 28 -6.18 5.16 -0.32
C MET A 28 -5.05 4.43 -1.07
N GLU A 29 -3.99 4.01 -0.36
CA GLU A 29 -2.90 3.21 -0.94
C GLU A 29 -3.42 1.86 -1.46
N GLU A 30 -4.30 1.17 -0.72
CA GLU A 30 -4.99 -0.07 -1.14
C GLU A 30 -5.82 0.12 -2.42
N THR A 31 -6.59 1.22 -2.48
CA THR A 31 -7.38 1.56 -3.67
C THR A 31 -6.48 1.79 -4.88
N ALA A 32 -5.35 2.48 -4.70
CA ALA A 32 -4.38 2.70 -5.75
C ALA A 32 -3.75 1.37 -6.24
N ILE A 33 -3.43 0.45 -5.33
CA ILE A 33 -2.91 -0.88 -5.68
C ILE A 33 -3.93 -1.68 -6.49
N SER A 34 -5.21 -1.63 -6.10
CA SER A 34 -6.30 -2.27 -6.85
C SER A 34 -6.38 -1.78 -8.30
N HIS A 35 -6.22 -0.48 -8.52
CA HIS A 35 -6.16 0.08 -9.87
C HIS A 35 -4.92 -0.37 -10.65
N LEU A 36 -3.75 -0.45 -10.01
CA LEU A 36 -2.53 -0.96 -10.64
C LEU A 36 -2.67 -2.44 -11.05
N LEU A 37 -3.26 -3.27 -10.18
CA LEU A 37 -3.55 -4.67 -10.48
C LEU A 37 -4.50 -4.81 -11.66
N ASN A 38 -5.56 -4.01 -11.72
CA ASN A 38 -6.48 -4.01 -12.86
C ASN A 38 -5.78 -3.58 -14.16
N ALA A 39 -4.96 -2.52 -14.11
CA ALA A 39 -4.19 -2.07 -15.27
C ALA A 39 -3.22 -3.16 -15.77
N GLU A 40 -2.56 -3.89 -14.86
CA GLU A 40 -1.71 -5.02 -15.22
C GLU A 40 -2.50 -6.17 -15.85
N ALA A 41 -3.71 -6.45 -15.34
CA ALA A 41 -4.61 -7.46 -15.88
C ALA A 41 -5.07 -7.08 -17.31
N GLU A 42 -5.46 -5.84 -17.53
CA GLU A 42 -5.83 -5.31 -18.85
C GLU A 42 -4.64 -5.38 -19.83
N LYS A 43 -3.44 -4.99 -19.38
CA LYS A 43 -2.20 -5.11 -20.18
C LYS A 43 -1.92 -6.56 -20.56
N THR A 44 -2.10 -7.49 -19.63
CA THR A 44 -1.94 -8.93 -19.86
C THR A 44 -2.97 -9.45 -20.85
N GLN A 45 -4.24 -9.05 -20.71
CA GLN A 45 -5.31 -9.39 -21.64
C GLN A 45 -5.04 -8.86 -23.05
N ALA A 46 -4.53 -7.63 -23.18
CA ALA A 46 -4.14 -7.05 -24.45
C ALA A 46 -2.99 -7.82 -25.13
N PHE A 47 -2.03 -8.32 -24.34
CA PHE A 47 -0.93 -9.16 -24.85
C PHE A 47 -1.40 -10.53 -25.35
N ILE A 48 -2.27 -11.23 -24.60
CA ILE A 48 -2.77 -12.55 -24.99
C ILE A 48 -3.85 -12.50 -26.08
N GLY A 49 -4.62 -11.42 -26.15
CA GLY A 49 -5.80 -11.28 -27.02
C GLY A 49 -7.04 -12.02 -26.50
N ARG A 50 -8.23 -11.67 -27.04
CA ARG A 50 -9.54 -12.16 -26.56
C ARG A 50 -9.66 -13.69 -26.54
N ASP A 51 -9.07 -14.36 -27.53
CA ASP A 51 -9.11 -15.81 -27.67
C ASP A 51 -7.75 -16.48 -27.41
N ARG A 52 -6.85 -15.80 -26.68
CA ARG A 52 -5.46 -16.24 -26.45
C ARG A 52 -4.70 -16.48 -27.77
N ASN A 53 -5.05 -15.69 -28.78
CA ASN A 53 -4.55 -15.80 -30.14
C ASN A 53 -3.24 -15.03 -30.37
N PHE A 54 -2.77 -14.28 -29.37
CA PHE A 54 -1.55 -13.47 -29.42
C PHE A 54 -1.45 -12.63 -30.71
N PRO A 55 -2.21 -11.52 -30.80
CA PRO A 55 -2.41 -10.77 -32.05
C PRO A 55 -1.11 -10.21 -32.66
N SER A 56 -0.06 -10.03 -31.85
CA SER A 56 1.27 -9.57 -32.31
C SER A 56 2.20 -10.70 -32.75
N HIS A 57 1.76 -11.96 -32.72
CA HIS A 57 2.57 -13.15 -33.00
C HIS A 57 3.95 -13.15 -32.28
N PRO A 58 3.97 -13.00 -30.94
CA PRO A 58 5.19 -12.99 -30.15
C PRO A 58 5.90 -14.34 -30.22
N THR A 59 7.23 -14.33 -30.13
CA THR A 59 7.99 -15.56 -30.00
C THR A 59 7.80 -16.18 -28.62
N THR A 60 8.13 -17.46 -28.45
CA THR A 60 8.14 -18.12 -27.13
C THR A 60 9.02 -17.36 -26.13
N CYS A 61 10.13 -16.78 -26.58
CA CYS A 61 11.02 -15.97 -25.76
C CYS A 61 10.31 -14.71 -25.25
N ASP A 62 9.52 -14.05 -26.10
CA ASP A 62 8.77 -12.84 -25.74
C ASP A 62 7.65 -13.16 -24.73
N ILE A 63 6.96 -14.29 -24.89
CA ILE A 63 5.95 -14.77 -23.94
C ILE A 63 6.57 -15.02 -22.56
N ILE A 64 7.72 -15.71 -22.51
CA ILE A 64 8.43 -15.96 -21.25
C ILE A 64 8.85 -14.65 -20.60
N LYS A 65 9.44 -13.73 -21.36
CA LYS A 65 9.83 -12.40 -20.86
C LYS A 65 8.63 -11.63 -20.32
N PHE A 66 7.52 -11.60 -21.05
CA PHE A 66 6.30 -10.94 -20.60
C PHE A 66 5.81 -11.54 -19.28
N ASN A 67 5.72 -12.86 -19.20
CA ASN A 67 5.29 -13.53 -17.96
C ASN A 67 6.24 -13.24 -16.78
N GLN A 68 7.55 -13.17 -17.01
CA GLN A 68 8.51 -12.76 -15.98
C GLN A 68 8.28 -11.31 -15.51
N THR A 69 7.85 -10.40 -16.38
CA THR A 69 7.50 -9.04 -15.95
C THR A 69 6.25 -9.00 -15.08
N VAL A 70 5.24 -9.81 -15.39
CA VAL A 70 4.01 -9.94 -14.58
C VAL A 70 4.34 -10.51 -13.20
N ILE A 71 5.17 -11.56 -13.13
CA ILE A 71 5.61 -12.14 -11.85
C ILE A 71 6.32 -11.09 -10.99
N LYS A 72 7.28 -10.36 -11.58
CA LYS A 72 8.00 -9.29 -10.86
C LYS A 72 7.06 -8.19 -10.37
N PHE A 73 6.05 -7.83 -11.16
CA PHE A 73 5.05 -6.87 -10.74
C PHE A 73 4.27 -7.37 -9.52
N VAL A 74 3.78 -8.61 -9.56
CA VAL A 74 3.07 -9.25 -8.44
C VAL A 74 3.95 -9.32 -7.20
N ASP A 75 5.23 -9.69 -7.33
CA ASP A 75 6.18 -9.73 -6.20
C ASP A 75 6.29 -8.35 -5.51
N VAL A 76 6.38 -7.26 -6.30
CA VAL A 76 6.42 -5.90 -5.76
C VAL A 76 5.11 -5.52 -5.07
N ILE A 77 3.95 -5.92 -5.61
CA ILE A 77 2.66 -5.69 -4.96
C ILE A 77 2.58 -6.43 -3.63
N VAL A 78 2.98 -7.71 -3.57
CA VAL A 78 2.98 -8.48 -2.31
C VAL A 78 3.86 -7.81 -1.24
N MET A 79 5.03 -7.29 -1.63
CA MET A 79 5.88 -6.54 -0.70
C MET A 79 5.19 -5.26 -0.21
N LYS A 80 4.42 -4.59 -1.08
CA LYS A 80 3.68 -3.37 -0.73
C LYS A 80 2.51 -3.66 0.21
N GLU A 81 1.76 -4.73 -0.03
CA GLU A 81 0.69 -5.25 0.85
C GLU A 81 1.24 -5.53 2.25
N TRP A 82 2.41 -6.16 2.34
CA TRP A 82 3.04 -6.42 3.62
C TRP A 82 3.43 -5.14 4.37
N LEU A 83 3.89 -4.12 3.65
CA LEU A 83 4.18 -2.81 4.25
C LEU A 83 2.89 -2.11 4.74
N LEU A 84 1.77 -2.25 4.01
CA LEU A 84 0.48 -1.71 4.43
C LEU A 84 -0.06 -2.42 5.67
N LEU A 85 0.03 -3.74 5.71
CA LEU A 85 -0.31 -4.53 6.90
C LEU A 85 0.48 -4.04 8.13
N ARG A 86 1.79 -3.85 8.01
CA ARG A 86 2.61 -3.35 9.11
C ARG A 86 2.23 -1.94 9.56
N LYS A 87 1.92 -1.04 8.62
CA LYS A 87 1.41 0.31 8.96
C LYS A 87 0.10 0.21 9.72
N LEU A 88 -0.80 -0.68 9.31
CA LEU A 88 -2.10 -0.90 9.94
C LEU A 88 -1.93 -1.44 11.36
N GLU A 89 -1.14 -2.49 11.54
CA GLU A 89 -0.80 -3.06 12.86
C GLU A 89 -0.24 -1.99 13.79
N THR A 90 0.75 -1.21 13.32
CA THR A 90 1.35 -0.12 14.10
C THR A 90 0.32 0.95 14.48
N SER A 91 -0.59 1.29 13.56
CA SER A 91 -1.64 2.30 13.81
C SER A 91 -2.63 1.82 14.87
N ILE A 92 -2.96 0.54 14.88
CA ILE A 92 -3.84 -0.08 15.88
C ILE A 92 -3.14 -0.14 17.24
N GLU A 93 -1.88 -0.57 17.29
CA GLU A 93 -1.08 -0.60 18.54
C GLU A 93 -0.99 0.78 19.20
N ILE A 94 -0.88 1.86 18.41
CA ILE A 94 -0.86 3.23 18.94
C ILE A 94 -2.18 3.58 19.63
N LEU A 95 -3.32 3.18 19.08
CA LEU A 95 -4.64 3.41 19.70
C LEU A 95 -4.80 2.62 21.00
N GLU A 96 -4.38 1.35 21.00
CA GLU A 96 -4.47 0.50 22.20
C GLU A 96 -3.62 1.04 23.36
N ARG A 97 -2.48 1.68 23.07
CA ARG A 97 -1.60 2.27 24.09
C ARG A 97 -2.19 3.50 24.76
N GLU A 98 -2.94 4.34 24.05
CA GLU A 98 -3.70 5.44 24.67
C GLU A 98 -4.70 4.89 25.69
N HIS A 99 -5.45 3.84 25.33
CA HIS A 99 -6.45 3.26 26.23
C HIS A 99 -5.84 2.65 27.50
N HIS A 100 -4.62 2.11 27.42
CA HIS A 100 -3.95 1.49 28.57
C HIS A 100 -3.25 2.49 29.52
N GLU A 101 -2.87 3.68 29.06
CA GLU A 101 -2.35 4.74 29.94
C GLU A 101 -3.45 5.29 30.87
N PHE A 102 -4.73 5.23 30.48
CA PHE A 102 -5.85 5.63 31.35
C PHE A 102 -6.22 4.58 32.41
N GLU A 103 -5.93 3.29 32.21
CA GLU A 103 -6.28 2.24 33.18
C GLU A 103 -5.24 2.05 34.31
N CYS A 104 -4.03 2.61 34.17
CA CYS A 104 -2.98 2.51 35.20
C CYS A 104 -2.93 3.73 36.14
N GLU A 105 -3.76 4.75 35.91
CA GLU A 105 -3.88 5.94 36.77
C GLU A 105 -5.07 5.88 37.75
N GLU A 106 -5.89 4.81 37.74
CA GLU A 106 -6.88 4.47 38.79
C GLU A 106 -6.36 3.41 39.77
#